data_AF-A0A257LQ83-F1
#
_entry.id   AF-A0A257LQ83-F1
#
_cell.length_a   1.000
_cell.length_b   1.000
_cell.length_c   1.000
_cell.angle_alpha   90.00
_cell.angle_beta   90.00
_cell.angle_gamma   90.00
#
_symmetry.space_group_name_H-M   'P 1'
#
loop_
_entity.id
_entity.type
_entity.pdbx_description
1 polymer ?
#
loop_
_entity_poly.entity_id
_entity_poly.type
_entity_poly.pdbx_seq_one_letter_code
_entity_poly.pdbx_strand_id
1 'polypeptide(L)'
;MFDHKPELVKRHGQVVPESFVAGKRFSTMTDKAAAKKLLGALEPFQKHGKCGATVSSLMPHTASIADELCFVKSLYTEQVNHAPAIHFFLTGNQLPGRPSIGSWLSYGLGSLNENLPAFVAMTSVNKDTTCGQIFYDSYWGSGFLPSRYQGVKLHPGEDPVLYLNNPAGVSPALRRQMLDGISRLNEKKLEDFGDP
;
A
#
# COMPACT_ATOMS: atom_id res chain seq x y z
N MET A 1 2.00 -16.86 -1.44
CA MET A 1 0.52 -16.96 -1.28
C MET A 1 -0.18 -17.51 -2.51
N PHE A 2 0.10 -17.01 -3.73
CA PHE A 2 -0.62 -17.41 -4.96
C PHE A 2 0.27 -18.08 -6.02
N ASP A 3 1.53 -18.32 -5.69
CA ASP A 3 2.51 -18.90 -6.59
C ASP A 3 3.10 -20.18 -5.96
N HIS A 4 2.65 -21.32 -6.47
CA HIS A 4 3.07 -22.63 -6.00
C HIS A 4 4.37 -23.02 -6.71
N LYS A 5 5.42 -23.26 -5.92
CA LYS A 5 6.76 -23.61 -6.42
C LYS A 5 7.18 -25.01 -5.92
N PRO A 6 6.69 -26.10 -6.55
CA PRO A 6 6.98 -27.48 -6.11
C PRO A 6 8.47 -27.79 -5.96
N GLU A 7 9.31 -27.23 -6.82
CA GLU A 7 10.75 -27.48 -6.79
C GLU A 7 11.42 -26.90 -5.53
N LEU A 8 10.94 -25.75 -5.03
CA LEU A 8 11.43 -25.19 -3.78
C LEU A 8 11.05 -26.05 -2.57
N VAL A 9 9.91 -26.75 -2.64
CA VAL A 9 9.51 -27.70 -1.60
C VAL A 9 10.46 -28.89 -1.58
N LYS A 10 10.76 -29.49 -2.74
CA LYS A 10 11.69 -30.62 -2.85
C LYS A 10 13.11 -30.27 -2.39
N ARG A 11 13.54 -29.04 -2.63
CA ARG A 11 14.89 -28.56 -2.29
C ARG A 11 14.94 -27.76 -1.00
N HIS A 12 13.89 -27.81 -0.18
CA HIS A 12 13.84 -27.04 1.05
C HIS A 12 15.05 -27.33 1.95
N GLY A 13 15.67 -26.26 2.46
CA GLY A 13 16.84 -26.34 3.34
C GLY A 13 18.17 -26.57 2.64
N GLN A 14 18.17 -26.92 1.34
CA GLN A 14 19.38 -27.02 0.53
C GLN A 14 19.98 -25.64 0.26
N VAL A 15 21.29 -25.57 0.07
CA VAL A 15 21.98 -24.34 -0.31
C VAL A 15 21.56 -23.93 -1.71
N VAL A 16 21.31 -22.63 -1.91
CA VAL A 16 21.01 -22.06 -3.23
C VAL A 16 22.22 -22.31 -4.15
N PRO A 17 22.04 -22.93 -5.33
CA PRO A 17 23.17 -23.17 -6.23
C PRO A 17 23.82 -21.88 -6.71
N GLU A 18 25.15 -21.90 -6.89
CA GLU A 18 25.95 -20.72 -7.24
C GLU A 18 25.45 -20.02 -8.51
N SER A 19 24.99 -20.80 -9.49
CA SER A 19 24.45 -20.28 -10.76
C SER A 19 23.24 -19.35 -10.59
N PHE A 20 22.52 -19.41 -9.47
CA PHE A 20 21.38 -18.54 -9.18
C PHE A 20 21.74 -17.29 -8.36
N VAL A 21 22.90 -17.27 -7.71
CA VAL A 21 23.36 -16.16 -6.86
C VAL A 21 24.47 -15.33 -7.52
N ALA A 22 25.22 -15.93 -8.44
CA ALA A 22 26.31 -15.26 -9.15
C ALA A 22 25.82 -14.00 -9.87
N GLY A 23 26.48 -12.86 -9.58
CA GLY A 23 26.14 -11.56 -10.17
C GLY A 23 24.81 -10.95 -9.71
N LYS A 24 24.12 -11.55 -8.73
CA LYS A 24 22.89 -11.00 -8.16
C LYS A 24 23.20 -10.05 -7.02
N ARG A 25 22.42 -8.97 -6.94
CA ARG A 25 22.44 -8.05 -5.81
C ARG A 25 21.67 -8.66 -4.64
N PHE A 26 22.22 -8.56 -3.44
CA PHE A 26 21.55 -8.92 -2.19
C PHE A 26 21.38 -7.70 -1.29
N SER A 27 20.47 -7.80 -0.32
CA SER A 27 20.40 -6.81 0.75
C SER A 27 21.64 -6.90 1.64
N THR A 28 22.05 -5.79 2.26
CA THR A 28 23.16 -5.74 3.21
C THR A 28 22.99 -6.72 4.38
N MET A 29 21.74 -7.04 4.74
CA MET A 29 21.40 -7.97 5.83
C MET A 29 21.66 -9.43 5.47
N THR A 30 21.59 -9.79 4.18
CA THR A 30 21.65 -11.18 3.72
C THR A 30 22.92 -11.51 2.94
N ASP A 31 23.69 -10.48 2.55
CA ASP A 31 24.89 -10.64 1.74
C ASP A 31 25.92 -11.55 2.41
N LYS A 32 26.17 -11.31 3.71
CA LYS A 32 27.12 -12.07 4.54
C LYS A 32 26.55 -13.33 5.19
N ALA A 33 25.36 -13.79 4.81
CA ALA A 33 24.78 -15.00 5.37
C ALA A 33 25.68 -16.22 5.07
N ALA A 34 26.04 -16.98 6.11
CA ALA A 34 26.95 -18.13 6.03
C ALA A 34 26.50 -19.19 5.02
N ALA A 35 25.19 -19.39 4.88
CA ALA A 35 24.61 -20.18 3.80
C ALA A 35 23.24 -19.60 3.43
N LYS A 36 23.01 -19.37 2.14
CA LYS A 36 21.70 -18.99 1.60
C LYS A 36 20.96 -20.28 1.29
N LYS A 37 19.86 -20.56 1.98
CA LYS A 37 19.08 -21.80 1.83
C LYS A 37 17.79 -21.55 1.07
N LEU A 38 17.39 -22.54 0.27
CA LEU A 38 16.10 -22.55 -0.41
C LEU A 38 14.97 -22.74 0.61
N LEU A 39 13.99 -21.86 0.57
CA LEU A 39 12.80 -21.93 1.41
C LEU A 39 11.63 -22.47 0.57
N GLY A 40 11.12 -23.64 0.97
CA GLY A 40 9.87 -24.17 0.45
C GLY A 40 8.69 -23.36 0.94
N ALA A 41 7.50 -23.66 0.43
CA ALA A 41 6.27 -23.10 0.97
C ALA A 41 6.14 -23.43 2.46
N LEU A 42 5.93 -22.42 3.31
CA LEU A 42 5.67 -22.62 4.74
C LEU A 42 4.34 -23.33 4.98
N GLU A 43 3.32 -22.93 4.23
CA GLU A 43 1.97 -23.50 4.30
C GLU A 43 1.61 -24.19 2.99
N PRO A 44 0.85 -25.31 3.04
CA PRO A 44 0.54 -26.08 1.86
C PRO A 44 -0.35 -25.30 0.90
N PHE A 45 -0.22 -25.67 -0.37
CA PHE A 45 -0.94 -25.09 -1.49
C PHE A 45 -1.98 -26.08 -1.99
N GLN A 46 -3.19 -25.60 -2.29
CA GLN A 46 -4.28 -26.40 -2.81
C GLN A 46 -4.88 -25.74 -4.06
N LYS A 47 -5.47 -26.54 -4.95
CA LYS A 47 -6.20 -26.03 -6.12
C LYS A 47 -7.62 -25.68 -5.69
N HIS A 48 -8.11 -24.53 -6.14
CA HIS A 48 -9.44 -24.02 -5.81
C HIS A 48 -10.21 -23.61 -7.06
N GLY A 49 -11.53 -23.69 -6.95
CA GLY A 49 -12.45 -23.30 -8.01
C GLY A 49 -12.36 -24.17 -9.27
N LYS A 50 -13.18 -23.80 -10.26
CA LYS A 50 -13.15 -24.38 -11.61
C LYS A 50 -11.92 -23.90 -12.40
N CYS A 51 -11.40 -22.71 -12.09
CA CYS A 51 -10.18 -22.17 -12.69
C CYS A 51 -8.91 -22.94 -12.28
N GLY A 52 -8.97 -23.76 -11.21
CA GLY A 52 -7.85 -24.55 -10.72
C GLY A 52 -6.71 -23.70 -10.14
N ALA A 53 -6.99 -22.46 -9.74
CA ALA A 53 -5.99 -21.57 -9.15
C ALA A 53 -5.38 -22.21 -7.89
N THR A 54 -4.07 -22.13 -7.77
CA THR A 54 -3.37 -22.70 -6.61
C THR A 54 -3.12 -21.62 -5.56
N VAL A 55 -3.71 -21.78 -4.38
CA VAL A 55 -3.67 -20.79 -3.30
C VAL A 55 -3.14 -21.46 -2.02
N SER A 56 -2.35 -20.72 -1.25
CA SER A 56 -1.81 -21.16 0.04
C SER A 56 -2.92 -21.22 1.10
N SER A 57 -2.82 -22.17 2.02
CA SER A 57 -3.75 -22.35 3.14
C SER A 57 -3.81 -21.16 4.11
N LEU A 58 -2.89 -20.19 3.99
CA LEU A 58 -2.95 -18.91 4.69
C LEU A 58 -4.11 -18.00 4.25
N MET A 59 -4.69 -18.24 3.06
CA MET A 59 -5.71 -17.35 2.47
C MET A 59 -7.02 -18.11 2.16
N PRO A 60 -7.64 -18.81 3.13
CA PRO A 60 -8.77 -19.70 2.87
C PRO A 60 -9.99 -18.95 2.31
N HIS A 61 -10.27 -17.75 2.82
CA HIS A 61 -11.40 -16.93 2.35
C HIS A 61 -11.18 -16.33 0.95
N THR A 62 -9.94 -16.03 0.59
CA THR A 62 -9.62 -15.60 -0.78
C THR A 62 -9.67 -16.79 -1.74
N ALA A 63 -9.24 -17.97 -1.28
CA ALA A 63 -9.28 -19.19 -2.05
C ALA A 63 -10.72 -19.64 -2.38
N SER A 64 -11.70 -19.40 -1.50
CA SER A 64 -13.10 -19.76 -1.74
C SER A 64 -13.75 -18.99 -2.89
N ILE A 65 -13.21 -17.82 -3.26
CA ILE A 65 -13.69 -16.99 -4.38
C ILE A 65 -12.73 -17.01 -5.58
N ALA A 66 -11.87 -18.03 -5.69
CA ALA A 66 -10.82 -18.08 -6.71
C ALA A 66 -11.33 -17.91 -8.16
N ASP A 67 -12.54 -18.36 -8.46
CA ASP A 67 -13.15 -18.24 -9.80
C ASP A 67 -13.57 -16.82 -10.17
N GLU A 68 -13.68 -15.91 -9.19
CA GLU A 68 -14.02 -14.50 -9.38
C GLU A 68 -12.77 -13.61 -9.45
N LEU A 69 -11.58 -14.19 -9.30
CA LEU A 69 -10.31 -13.47 -9.23
C LEU A 69 -9.51 -13.60 -10.53
N CYS A 70 -8.91 -12.49 -10.95
CA CYS A 70 -7.88 -12.49 -11.99
C CYS A 70 -6.49 -12.56 -11.33
N PHE A 71 -5.74 -13.62 -11.59
CA PHE A 71 -4.38 -13.78 -11.09
C PHE A 71 -3.35 -13.32 -12.13
N VAL A 72 -2.73 -12.15 -11.88
CA VAL A 72 -1.63 -11.66 -12.71
C VAL A 72 -0.29 -12.20 -12.16
N LYS A 73 0.25 -13.23 -12.82
CA LYS A 73 1.52 -13.88 -12.43
C LYS A 73 2.73 -13.43 -13.25
N SER A 74 2.53 -12.50 -14.18
CA SER A 74 3.58 -11.95 -15.07
C SER A 74 4.35 -10.78 -14.46
N LEU A 75 3.99 -10.33 -13.25
CA LEU A 75 4.69 -9.22 -12.60
C LEU A 75 6.09 -9.63 -12.15
N TYR A 76 7.06 -8.75 -12.42
CA TYR A 76 8.47 -8.95 -12.10
C TYR A 76 9.07 -7.67 -11.52
N THR A 77 10.02 -7.82 -10.60
CA THR A 77 10.79 -6.71 -10.04
C THR A 77 12.21 -7.19 -9.68
N GLU A 78 13.17 -6.28 -9.79
CA GLU A 78 14.57 -6.50 -9.40
C GLU A 78 14.88 -5.92 -8.02
N GLN A 79 13.88 -5.33 -7.34
CA GLN A 79 14.08 -4.71 -6.03
C GLN A 79 14.33 -5.76 -4.96
N VAL A 80 15.52 -5.67 -4.34
CA VAL A 80 16.01 -6.61 -3.33
C VAL A 80 15.56 -6.26 -1.90
N ASN A 81 14.99 -5.07 -1.70
CA ASN A 81 14.57 -4.56 -0.41
C ASN A 81 13.08 -4.18 -0.47
N HIS A 82 12.36 -4.42 0.63
CA HIS A 82 10.91 -4.21 0.71
C HIS A 82 10.52 -2.75 0.50
N ALA A 83 11.22 -1.78 1.09
CA ALA A 83 10.86 -0.36 0.93
C ALA A 83 10.86 0.13 -0.54
N PRO A 84 11.95 -0.05 -1.33
CA PRO A 84 11.93 0.31 -2.74
C PRO A 84 11.03 -0.61 -3.59
N ALA A 85 10.83 -1.88 -3.20
CA ALA A 85 9.89 -2.77 -3.87
C ALA A 85 8.44 -2.29 -3.72
N ILE A 86 8.05 -1.81 -2.53
CA ILE A 86 6.72 -1.23 -2.27
C ILE A 86 6.53 0.04 -3.10
N HIS A 87 7.52 0.94 -3.13
CA HIS A 87 7.48 2.11 -4.00
C HIS A 87 7.30 1.73 -5.46
N PHE A 88 8.07 0.76 -5.95
CA PHE A 88 7.97 0.30 -7.34
C PHE A 88 6.59 -0.30 -7.63
N PHE A 89 6.07 -1.13 -6.74
CA PHE A 89 4.76 -1.74 -6.89
C PHE A 89 3.63 -0.70 -6.95
N LEU A 90 3.69 0.31 -6.07
CA LEU A 90 2.63 1.32 -5.97
C LEU A 90 2.77 2.45 -6.97
N THR A 91 3.98 2.82 -7.39
CA THR A 91 4.23 4.05 -8.17
C THR A 91 4.94 3.80 -9.51
N GLY A 92 5.34 2.56 -9.79
CA GLY A 92 6.15 2.20 -10.96
C GLY A 92 7.62 2.64 -10.87
N ASN A 93 8.07 3.20 -9.73
CA ASN A 93 9.45 3.64 -9.52
C ASN A 93 9.93 3.30 -8.11
N GLN A 94 11.20 2.93 -7.97
CA GLN A 94 11.80 2.58 -6.69
C GLN A 94 12.05 3.80 -5.78
N LEU A 95 12.15 4.99 -6.37
CA LEU A 95 12.34 6.25 -5.65
C LEU A 95 10.98 6.94 -5.39
N PRO A 96 10.81 7.60 -4.23
CA PRO A 96 9.60 8.35 -3.93
C PRO A 96 9.41 9.53 -4.89
N GLY A 97 8.16 10.00 -5.00
CA GLY A 97 7.80 11.23 -5.73
C GLY A 97 6.97 11.02 -7.00
N ARG A 98 6.80 9.77 -7.47
CA ARG A 98 5.85 9.48 -8.55
C ARG A 98 4.44 9.26 -7.99
N PRO A 99 3.38 9.58 -8.75
CA PRO A 99 2.03 9.30 -8.32
C PRO A 99 1.80 7.80 -8.14
N SER A 100 1.12 7.44 -7.05
CA SER A 100 0.72 6.06 -6.81
C SER A 100 -0.37 5.60 -7.78
N ILE A 101 -0.57 4.29 -7.89
CA ILE A 101 -1.60 3.69 -8.72
C ILE A 101 -3.00 4.17 -8.30
N GLY A 102 -3.27 4.32 -7.00
CA GLY A 102 -4.53 4.88 -6.51
C GLY A 102 -4.74 6.34 -6.93
N SER A 103 -3.67 7.13 -6.93
CA SER A 103 -3.67 8.52 -7.40
C SER A 103 -3.94 8.60 -8.91
N TRP A 104 -3.31 7.73 -9.70
CA TRP A 104 -3.55 7.63 -11.15
C TRP A 104 -4.97 7.21 -11.47
N LEU A 105 -5.51 6.20 -10.77
CA LEU A 105 -6.88 5.75 -10.95
C LEU A 105 -7.88 6.86 -10.61
N SER A 106 -7.66 7.56 -9.49
CA SER A 106 -8.52 8.68 -9.08
C SER A 106 -8.46 9.86 -10.07
N TYR A 107 -7.28 10.13 -10.64
CA TYR A 107 -7.10 11.17 -11.65
C TYR A 107 -7.73 10.79 -12.99
N GLY A 108 -7.48 9.58 -13.48
CA GLY A 108 -7.89 9.15 -14.82
C GLY A 108 -9.33 8.67 -14.92
N LEU A 109 -9.86 8.04 -13.86
CA LEU A 109 -11.23 7.50 -13.83
C LEU A 109 -12.19 8.39 -13.03
N GLY A 110 -11.67 9.32 -12.23
CA GLY A 110 -12.48 10.15 -11.35
C GLY A 110 -12.99 9.39 -10.12
N SER A 111 -14.06 9.91 -9.53
CA SER A 111 -14.75 9.34 -8.38
C SER A 111 -16.24 9.27 -8.66
N LEU A 112 -16.89 8.15 -8.34
CA LEU A 112 -18.35 8.04 -8.31
C LEU A 112 -18.97 8.61 -7.02
N ASN A 113 -18.11 9.08 -6.12
CA ASN A 113 -18.50 9.55 -4.81
C ASN A 113 -18.08 11.01 -4.62
N GLU A 114 -19.01 11.83 -4.14
CA GLU A 114 -18.84 13.27 -3.94
C GLU A 114 -18.38 13.62 -2.52
N ASN A 115 -18.60 12.72 -1.55
CA ASN A 115 -18.53 13.04 -0.12
C ASN A 115 -17.40 12.34 0.65
N LEU A 116 -16.65 11.44 0.02
CA LEU A 116 -15.49 10.74 0.61
C LEU A 116 -14.30 10.76 -0.36
N PRO A 117 -13.07 10.54 0.14
CA PRO A 117 -11.90 10.43 -0.72
C PRO A 117 -12.05 9.32 -1.77
N ALA A 118 -11.61 9.59 -2.99
CA ALA A 118 -11.60 8.62 -4.09
C ALA A 118 -10.59 7.49 -3.87
N PHE A 119 -9.54 7.76 -3.08
CA PHE A 119 -8.47 6.82 -2.77
C PHE A 119 -8.12 6.90 -1.29
N VAL A 120 -8.29 5.77 -0.60
CA VAL A 120 -7.95 5.59 0.81
C VAL A 120 -6.88 4.52 0.95
N ALA A 121 -6.00 4.70 1.93
CA ALA A 121 -4.98 3.74 2.31
C ALA A 121 -5.20 3.31 3.76
N MET A 122 -5.40 2.01 3.99
CA MET A 122 -5.59 1.47 5.33
C MET A 122 -4.30 0.80 5.79
N THR A 123 -3.88 1.06 7.02
CA THR A 123 -2.72 0.42 7.62
C THR A 123 -3.15 -0.56 8.70
N SER A 124 -2.56 -1.76 8.68
CA SER A 124 -2.76 -2.73 9.76
C SER A 124 -1.81 -2.43 10.92
N VAL A 125 -2.32 -2.57 12.14
CA VAL A 125 -1.51 -2.66 13.37
C VAL A 125 -1.80 -4.01 14.00
N ASN A 126 -0.75 -4.76 14.37
CA ASN A 126 -0.95 -5.92 15.23
C ASN A 126 -1.01 -5.44 16.69
N LYS A 127 -1.87 -6.09 17.46
CA LYS A 127 -2.17 -5.80 18.87
C LYS A 127 -0.93 -5.59 19.75
N ASP A 128 0.17 -6.29 19.44
CA ASP A 128 1.40 -6.30 20.25
C ASP A 128 2.56 -5.47 19.64
N THR A 129 2.35 -4.80 18.50
CA THR A 129 3.37 -3.96 17.86
C THR A 129 3.03 -2.49 18.04
N THR A 130 3.72 -1.84 18.97
CA THR A 130 3.58 -0.41 19.27
C THR A 130 4.23 0.51 18.23
N CYS A 131 5.19 0.00 17.44
CA CYS A 131 5.90 0.80 16.43
C CYS A 131 5.16 0.93 15.09
N GLY A 132 4.00 0.28 14.92
CA GLY A 132 3.30 0.21 13.63
C GLY A 132 4.14 -0.46 12.53
N GLN A 133 3.52 -0.73 11.38
CA GLN A 133 4.31 -0.97 10.17
C GLN A 133 4.89 0.38 9.72
N ILE A 134 6.20 0.43 9.46
CA ILE A 134 6.88 1.65 8.97
C ILE A 134 6.48 1.85 7.50
N PHE A 135 5.27 2.36 7.29
CA PHE A 135 4.80 2.82 6.00
C PHE A 135 5.05 4.31 5.86
N TYR A 136 5.68 4.70 4.76
CA TYR A 136 5.90 6.09 4.42
C TYR A 136 4.69 6.63 3.64
N ASP A 137 4.25 7.85 3.93
CA ASP A 137 3.12 8.48 3.23
C ASP A 137 3.40 8.64 1.72
N SER A 138 4.67 8.69 1.34
CA SER A 138 5.13 8.70 -0.05
C SER A 138 4.73 7.46 -0.85
N TYR A 139 4.29 6.36 -0.22
CA TYR A 139 3.75 5.18 -0.89
C TYR A 139 2.43 5.45 -1.62
N TRP A 140 1.62 6.36 -1.09
CA TRP A 140 0.28 6.68 -1.63
C TRP A 140 0.20 8.13 -2.13
N GLY A 141 1.36 8.71 -2.44
CA GLY A 141 1.51 10.08 -2.87
C GLY A 141 0.78 10.39 -4.18
N SER A 142 0.28 11.62 -4.31
CA SER A 142 -0.14 12.20 -5.60
C SER A 142 1.04 12.53 -6.51
N GLY A 143 2.26 12.62 -5.97
CA GLY A 143 3.46 12.96 -6.75
C GLY A 143 3.32 14.35 -7.37
N PHE A 144 3.43 14.43 -8.70
CA PHE A 144 3.21 15.67 -9.45
C PHE A 144 1.75 15.90 -9.85
N LEU A 145 0.82 15.00 -9.52
CA LEU A 145 -0.61 15.25 -9.70
C LEU A 145 -1.12 16.22 -8.63
N PRO A 146 -2.22 16.94 -8.88
CA PRO A 146 -2.83 17.80 -7.87
C PRO A 146 -3.10 17.07 -6.54
N SER A 147 -2.93 17.76 -5.43
CA SER A 147 -3.05 17.21 -4.07
C SER A 147 -4.41 16.57 -3.76
N ARG A 148 -5.47 16.94 -4.49
CA ARG A 148 -6.79 16.29 -4.40
C ARG A 148 -6.77 14.78 -4.72
N TYR A 149 -5.73 14.27 -5.37
CA TYR A 149 -5.54 12.85 -5.68
C TYR A 149 -4.61 12.14 -4.70
N GLN A 150 -4.23 12.80 -3.61
CA GLN A 150 -3.45 12.20 -2.53
C GLN A 150 -4.26 11.09 -1.85
N GLY A 151 -3.64 9.92 -1.64
CA GLY A 151 -4.26 8.87 -0.86
C GLY A 151 -4.48 9.31 0.58
N VAL A 152 -5.70 9.13 1.08
CA VAL A 152 -6.06 9.45 2.46
C VAL A 152 -5.79 8.25 3.35
N LYS A 153 -4.80 8.39 4.24
CA LYS A 153 -4.42 7.35 5.18
C LYS A 153 -5.44 7.26 6.32
N LEU A 154 -6.02 6.09 6.51
CA LEU A 154 -6.90 5.77 7.62
C LEU A 154 -6.12 5.04 8.70
N HIS A 155 -6.12 5.63 9.88
CA HIS A 155 -5.50 5.05 11.07
C HIS A 155 -6.42 4.01 11.73
N PRO A 156 -5.84 3.02 12.40
CA PRO A 156 -6.61 2.11 13.24
C PRO A 156 -7.13 2.83 14.49
N GLY A 157 -8.33 2.48 14.95
CA GLY A 157 -8.93 3.01 16.18
C GLY A 157 -10.20 3.83 15.95
N GLU A 158 -10.63 4.56 16.97
CA GLU A 158 -11.87 5.35 16.97
C GLU A 158 -11.79 6.57 16.05
N ASP A 159 -10.60 7.16 15.90
CA ASP A 159 -10.32 8.33 15.07
C ASP A 159 -9.44 7.96 13.85
N PRO A 160 -10.00 7.38 12.79
CA PRO A 160 -9.23 6.95 11.62
C PRO A 160 -8.67 8.13 10.81
N VAL A 161 -9.30 9.29 10.90
CA VAL A 161 -8.82 10.54 10.31
C VAL A 161 -8.45 11.48 11.44
N LEU A 162 -7.16 11.82 11.51
CA LEU A 162 -6.64 12.69 12.56
C LEU A 162 -7.30 14.07 12.51
N TYR A 163 -7.64 14.60 13.68
CA TYR A 163 -8.18 15.96 13.86
C TYR A 163 -9.50 16.23 13.13
N LEU A 164 -10.25 15.19 12.76
CA LEU A 164 -11.57 15.35 12.17
C LEU A 164 -12.60 15.83 13.21
N ASN A 165 -12.48 15.31 14.44
CA ASN A 165 -13.37 15.64 15.54
C ASN A 165 -13.00 16.97 16.22
N ASN A 166 -14.01 17.63 16.77
CA ASN A 166 -13.80 18.85 17.55
C ASN A 166 -13.06 18.50 18.85
N PRO A 167 -12.02 19.26 19.24
CA PRO A 167 -11.39 19.09 20.54
C PRO A 167 -12.37 19.45 21.66
N ALA A 168 -12.11 18.93 22.87
CA ALA A 168 -12.91 19.23 24.05
C ALA A 168 -13.04 20.76 24.25
N GLY A 169 -14.26 21.22 24.49
CA GLY A 169 -14.58 22.64 24.65
C GLY A 169 -14.91 23.40 23.35
N VAL A 170 -14.73 22.79 22.17
CA VAL A 170 -15.13 23.40 20.90
C VAL A 170 -16.45 22.80 20.42
N SER A 171 -17.52 23.59 20.48
CA SER A 171 -18.81 23.17 19.94
C SER A 171 -18.81 23.23 18.41
N PRO A 172 -19.65 22.41 17.73
CA PRO A 172 -19.82 22.50 16.28
C PRO A 172 -20.20 23.91 15.80
N ALA A 173 -21.03 24.62 16.57
CA ALA A 173 -21.43 25.98 16.26
C ALA A 173 -20.25 26.97 16.31
N LEU A 174 -19.39 26.86 17.34
CA LEU A 174 -18.18 27.67 17.44
C LEU A 174 -17.23 27.39 16.27
N ARG A 175 -17.00 26.12 15.92
CA ARG A 175 -16.17 25.77 14.77
C ARG A 175 -16.73 26.31 13.45
N ARG A 176 -18.06 26.25 13.25
CA ARG A 176 -18.70 26.83 12.06
C ARG A 176 -18.46 28.34 11.98
N GLN A 177 -18.61 29.07 13.09
CA GLN A 177 -18.32 30.51 13.14
C GLN A 177 -16.86 30.83 12.80
N MET A 178 -15.90 30.02 13.29
CA MET A 178 -14.49 30.16 12.96
C MET A 178 -14.24 29.96 11.46
N LEU A 179 -14.83 28.91 10.87
CA LEU A 179 -14.71 28.60 9.44
C LEU A 179 -15.34 29.69 8.56
N ASP A 180 -16.50 30.22 8.95
CA ASP A 180 -17.15 31.35 8.26
C ASP A 180 -16.28 32.62 8.32
N GLY A 181 -15.63 32.85 9.46
CA GLY A 181 -14.66 33.94 9.62
C GLY A 181 -13.50 33.81 8.64
N ILE A 182 -12.92 32.61 8.51
CA ILE A 182 -11.84 32.33 7.55
C ILE A 182 -12.33 32.52 6.11
N SER A 183 -13.53 32.04 5.76
CA SER A 183 -14.10 32.22 4.42
C SER A 183 -14.19 33.69 4.04
N ARG A 184 -14.73 34.54 4.94
CA ARG A 184 -14.83 35.98 4.69
C ARG A 184 -13.47 36.65 4.47
N LEU A 185 -12.43 36.22 5.20
CA LEU A 185 -11.08 36.73 5.01
C LEU A 185 -10.50 36.30 3.66
N ASN A 186 -10.75 35.05 3.24
CA ASN A 186 -10.32 34.54 1.94
C ASN A 186 -11.03 35.28 0.79
N GLU A 187 -12.34 35.51 0.91
CA GLU A 187 -13.14 36.28 -0.06
C GLU A 187 -12.61 37.70 -0.22
N LYS A 188 -12.32 38.40 0.89
CA LYS A 188 -11.72 39.74 0.83
C LYS A 188 -10.36 39.74 0.14
N LYS A 189 -9.51 38.75 0.43
CA LYS A 189 -8.20 38.62 -0.22
C LYS A 189 -8.33 38.32 -1.71
N LEU A 190 -9.32 37.52 -2.11
CA LEU A 190 -9.62 37.23 -3.50
C LEU A 190 -10.06 38.50 -4.25
N GLU A 191 -10.87 39.36 -3.62
CA GLU A 191 -11.25 40.66 -4.19
C GLU A 191 -10.04 41.58 -4.39
N ASP A 192 -9.12 41.60 -3.42
CA ASP A 192 -7.93 42.47 -3.46
C ASP A 192 -6.90 42.04 -4.52
N PHE A 193 -6.69 40.73 -4.72
CA PHE A 193 -5.58 40.20 -5.54
C PHE A 193 -5.99 39.39 -6.78
N GLY A 194 -7.23 38.92 -6.87
CA GLY A 194 -7.76 38.17 -8.02
C GLY A 194 -7.15 36.77 -8.24
N ASP A 195 -6.33 36.28 -7.29
CA ASP A 195 -5.67 34.98 -7.33
C ASP A 195 -6.37 34.02 -6.34
N PRO A 196 -7.05 32.96 -6.80
CA PRO A 196 -7.76 31.99 -5.95
C PRO A 196 -6.86 31.07 -5.11
#